data_AF-A0A975B2R7-F1
#
_entry.id   AF-A0A975B2R7-F1
#
_cell.length_a   1.000
_cell.length_b   1.000
_cell.length_c   1.000
_cell.angle_alpha   90.00
_cell.angle_beta   90.00
_cell.angle_gamma   90.00
#
_symmetry.space_group_name_H-M   'P 1'
#
loop_
_entity.id
_entity.type
_entity.pdbx_description
1 polymer ?
#
loop_
_entity_poly.entity_id
_entity_poly.type
_entity_poly.pdbx_seq_one_letter_code
_entity_poly.pdbx_strand_id
1 'polypeptide(L)'
;MMNEVKNKIFSYPFLSSLFYMQNKWHQHGVLIHTLRVTYYTLKAGDFKFLAAGLLHDVGKPFTAFKKDKEDHEFHEWSFTDHEERSYQIIKNWPFVSEYTKDIVRYHYLIRDIKKSKKENLKRYAQKQEIWDTLEEEIKNDLAQFLVYDDMGKGKKRRE
;
A
#
# COMPACT_ATOMS: atom_id res chain seq x y z
N MET A 1 9.39 15.02 6.21
CA MET A 1 8.57 14.89 7.43
C MET A 1 7.48 13.89 7.12
N MET A 2 7.36 12.81 7.90
CA MET A 2 6.18 11.95 7.85
C MET A 2 4.97 12.83 8.16
N ASN A 3 3.92 12.79 7.34
CA ASN A 3 2.64 13.34 7.77
C ASN A 3 2.21 12.56 9.02
N GLU A 4 2.04 13.27 10.15
CA GLU A 4 1.81 12.67 11.48
C GLU A 4 0.40 12.09 11.67
N VAL A 5 -0.26 11.69 10.59
CA VAL A 5 -1.58 11.09 10.65
C VAL A 5 -1.46 9.74 11.35
N LYS A 6 -2.10 9.66 12.53
CA LYS A 6 -2.14 8.48 13.41
C LYS A 6 -3.58 8.26 13.87
N ASN A 7 -4.42 7.84 12.94
CA ASN A 7 -5.83 7.58 13.25
C ASN A 7 -5.94 6.49 14.33
N LYS A 8 -6.77 6.75 15.35
CA LYS A 8 -7.12 5.73 16.34
C LYS A 8 -7.99 4.65 15.69
N ILE A 9 -7.88 3.43 16.17
CA ILE A 9 -8.84 2.36 15.84
C ILE A 9 -10.25 2.88 16.21
N PHE A 10 -11.21 2.65 15.31
CA PHE A 10 -12.59 3.16 15.39
C PHE A 10 -12.80 4.66 15.13
N SER A 11 -11.77 5.44 14.78
CA SER A 11 -12.00 6.80 14.30
C SER A 11 -12.76 6.80 12.97
N TYR A 12 -13.47 7.89 12.67
CA TYR A 12 -14.18 8.01 11.40
C TYR A 12 -13.27 7.80 10.17
N PRO A 13 -12.08 8.45 10.06
CA PRO A 13 -11.16 8.16 8.96
C PRO A 13 -10.74 6.69 8.89
N PHE A 14 -10.47 6.06 10.03
CA PHE A 14 -10.09 4.65 10.11
C PHE A 14 -11.19 3.74 9.56
N LEU A 15 -12.42 3.86 10.08
CA LEU A 15 -13.53 2.99 9.70
C LEU A 15 -14.02 3.27 8.28
N SER A 16 -14.10 4.55 7.91
CA SER A 16 -14.46 4.96 6.56
C SER A 16 -13.49 4.41 5.53
N SER A 17 -12.18 4.55 5.79
CA SER A 17 -11.16 4.07 4.86
C SER A 17 -11.09 2.54 4.76
N LEU A 18 -11.26 1.86 5.89
CA LEU A 18 -11.23 0.41 5.97
C LEU A 18 -12.40 -0.23 5.21
N PHE A 19 -13.64 0.21 5.48
CA PHE A 19 -14.83 -0.50 5.03
C PHE A 19 -15.48 0.08 3.78
N TYR A 20 -15.38 1.39 3.53
CA TYR A 20 -16.23 2.05 2.55
C TYR A 20 -15.47 2.68 1.38
N MET A 21 -14.46 3.50 1.65
CA MET A 21 -13.87 4.37 0.64
C MET A 21 -12.35 4.40 0.73
N GLN A 22 -11.63 4.26 -0.37
CA GLN A 22 -10.21 4.64 -0.43
C GLN A 22 -10.08 5.95 -1.21
N ASN A 23 -9.85 5.87 -2.52
CA ASN A 23 -9.72 7.01 -3.42
C ASN A 23 -10.23 6.64 -4.81
N LYS A 24 -10.13 7.56 -5.75
CA LYS A 24 -10.64 7.38 -7.12
C LYS A 24 -10.13 6.16 -7.86
N TRP A 25 -8.95 5.68 -7.49
CA TRP A 25 -8.32 4.52 -8.11
C TRP A 25 -8.90 3.19 -7.62
N HIS A 26 -9.62 3.18 -6.49
CA HIS A 26 -10.09 1.97 -5.84
C HIS A 26 -11.62 1.96 -5.76
N GLN A 27 -12.23 0.90 -6.30
CA GLN A 27 -13.69 0.70 -6.24
C GLN A 27 -14.18 0.50 -4.79
N HIS A 28 -13.33 -0.02 -3.92
CA HIS A 28 -13.70 -0.48 -2.59
C HIS A 28 -12.81 0.12 -1.48
N GLY A 29 -13.26 0.03 -0.23
CA GLY A 29 -12.44 0.27 0.96
C GLY A 29 -11.23 -0.67 1.06
N VAL A 30 -10.32 -0.39 1.98
CA VAL A 30 -9.06 -1.14 2.15
C VAL A 30 -9.31 -2.63 2.34
N LEU A 31 -10.29 -3.02 3.17
CA LEU A 31 -10.54 -4.43 3.48
C LEU A 31 -10.84 -5.26 2.23
N ILE A 32 -11.78 -4.81 1.39
CA ILE A 32 -12.15 -5.55 0.18
C ILE A 32 -11.02 -5.53 -0.85
N HIS A 33 -10.27 -4.44 -0.95
CA HIS A 33 -9.08 -4.39 -1.80
C HIS A 33 -8.05 -5.46 -1.36
N THR A 34 -7.69 -5.50 -0.07
CA THR A 34 -6.78 -6.51 0.51
C THR A 34 -7.26 -7.94 0.25
N LEU A 35 -8.54 -8.22 0.43
CA LEU A 35 -9.13 -9.53 0.14
C LEU A 35 -9.06 -9.88 -1.35
N ARG A 36 -9.25 -8.90 -2.24
CA ARG A 36 -9.12 -9.10 -3.70
C ARG A 36 -7.68 -9.37 -4.11
N VAL A 37 -6.70 -8.62 -3.58
CA VAL A 37 -5.28 -8.89 -3.81
C VAL A 37 -4.94 -10.32 -3.39
N THR A 38 -5.35 -10.70 -2.17
CA THR A 38 -5.18 -12.07 -1.65
C THR A 38 -5.85 -13.12 -2.55
N TYR A 39 -7.05 -12.85 -3.04
CA TYR A 39 -7.73 -13.75 -3.98
C TYR A 39 -6.94 -13.93 -5.28
N TYR A 40 -6.39 -12.85 -5.85
CA TYR A 40 -5.63 -12.97 -7.10
C TYR A 40 -4.28 -13.67 -6.92
N THR A 41 -3.61 -13.49 -5.78
CA THR A 41 -2.39 -14.24 -5.47
C THR A 41 -2.68 -15.74 -5.35
N LEU A 42 -3.75 -16.11 -4.64
CA LEU A 42 -4.20 -17.51 -4.52
C LEU A 42 -4.64 -18.09 -5.87
N LYS A 43 -5.41 -17.34 -6.66
CA LYS A 43 -5.89 -17.77 -7.98
C LYS A 43 -4.73 -18.06 -8.94
N ALA A 44 -3.64 -17.32 -8.83
CA ALA A 44 -2.44 -17.52 -9.65
C ALA A 44 -1.54 -18.66 -9.15
N GLY A 45 -1.78 -19.21 -7.96
CA GLY A 45 -0.91 -20.21 -7.33
C GLY A 45 0.34 -19.61 -6.66
N ASP A 46 0.43 -18.28 -6.56
CA ASP A 46 1.56 -17.59 -5.93
C ASP A 46 1.39 -17.51 -4.41
N PHE A 47 1.33 -18.67 -3.75
CA PHE A 47 1.09 -18.79 -2.31
C PHE A 47 2.12 -18.06 -1.45
N LYS A 48 3.34 -17.82 -1.97
CA LYS A 48 4.37 -17.02 -1.29
C LYS A 48 3.89 -15.60 -0.96
N PHE A 49 2.94 -15.06 -1.74
CA PHE A 49 2.36 -13.74 -1.49
C PHE A 49 1.15 -13.75 -0.57
N LEU A 50 0.70 -14.89 -0.04
CA LEU A 50 -0.52 -14.97 0.79
C LEU A 50 -0.47 -14.01 1.98
N ALA A 51 0.61 -14.05 2.75
CA ALA A 51 0.76 -13.19 3.93
C ALA A 51 0.87 -11.70 3.54
N ALA A 52 1.61 -11.39 2.48
CA ALA A 52 1.73 -10.02 1.97
C ALA A 52 0.38 -9.50 1.43
N GLY A 53 -0.38 -10.35 0.74
CA GLY A 53 -1.72 -10.05 0.24
C GLY A 53 -2.65 -9.57 1.35
N LEU A 54 -2.59 -10.24 2.51
CA LEU A 54 -3.39 -9.89 3.70
C LEU A 54 -2.88 -8.66 4.45
N LEU A 55 -1.58 -8.33 4.36
CA LEU A 55 -0.93 -7.39 5.28
C LEU A 55 -0.40 -6.11 4.62
N HIS A 56 -0.22 -6.05 3.30
CA HIS A 56 0.45 -4.92 2.62
C HIS A 56 -0.14 -3.56 2.96
N ASP A 57 -1.46 -3.51 3.18
CA ASP A 57 -2.23 -2.29 3.42
C ASP A 57 -2.76 -2.12 4.85
N VAL A 58 -2.31 -2.95 5.80
CA VAL A 58 -2.76 -2.87 7.21
C VAL A 58 -2.53 -1.49 7.83
N GLY A 59 -1.55 -0.74 7.32
CA GLY A 59 -1.23 0.62 7.72
C GLY A 59 -2.12 1.72 7.13
N LYS A 60 -2.82 1.48 6.00
CA LYS A 60 -3.60 2.53 5.30
C LYS A 60 -4.64 3.21 6.22
N PRO A 61 -5.49 2.48 6.97
CA PRO A 61 -6.50 3.14 7.81
C PRO A 61 -5.89 4.07 8.88
N PHE A 62 -4.68 3.76 9.36
CA PHE A 62 -3.97 4.56 10.34
C PHE A 62 -3.41 5.87 9.76
N THR A 63 -3.20 5.94 8.45
CA THR A 63 -2.67 7.12 7.75
C THR A 63 -3.68 7.82 6.86
N ALA A 64 -4.95 7.43 6.89
CA ALA A 64 -6.03 8.05 6.10
C ALA A 64 -6.24 9.54 6.45
N PHE A 65 -6.16 10.43 5.46
CA PHE A 65 -6.43 11.87 5.63
C PHE A 65 -7.03 12.49 4.37
N LYS A 66 -7.51 13.73 4.48
CA LYS A 66 -7.97 14.55 3.36
C LYS A 66 -6.82 15.44 2.90
N LYS A 67 -6.32 15.24 1.69
CA LYS A 67 -5.15 15.96 1.17
C LYS A 67 -5.52 17.29 0.51
N ASP A 68 -6.60 17.30 -0.26
CA ASP A 68 -6.99 18.43 -1.09
C ASP A 68 -8.52 18.55 -1.21
N LYS A 69 -8.98 19.54 -1.97
CA LYS A 69 -10.42 19.80 -2.19
C LYS A 69 -11.14 18.59 -2.81
N GLU A 70 -10.46 17.82 -3.67
CA GLU A 70 -11.05 16.64 -4.32
C GLU A 70 -11.38 15.55 -3.28
N ASP A 71 -10.46 15.29 -2.34
CA ASP A 71 -10.68 14.35 -1.23
C ASP A 71 -11.89 14.75 -0.36
N HIS A 72 -12.12 16.05 -0.18
CA HIS A 72 -13.28 16.56 0.56
C HIS A 72 -14.58 16.43 -0.25
N GLU A 73 -14.56 16.83 -1.52
CA GLU A 73 -15.72 16.82 -2.43
C GLU A 73 -16.25 15.40 -2.67
N PHE A 74 -15.36 14.44 -2.93
CA PHE A 74 -15.73 13.06 -3.24
C PHE A 74 -15.68 12.12 -2.03
N HIS A 75 -15.47 12.67 -0.83
CA HIS A 75 -15.36 11.93 0.41
C HIS A 75 -14.25 10.86 0.42
N GLU A 76 -13.13 11.10 -0.28
CA GLU A 76 -12.00 10.17 -0.45
C GLU A 76 -10.83 10.40 0.50
N TRP A 77 -9.95 9.40 0.60
CA TRP A 77 -8.81 9.39 1.51
C TRP A 77 -7.50 9.25 0.74
N SER A 78 -6.54 10.09 1.14
CA SER A 78 -5.14 9.96 0.80
C SER A 78 -4.39 9.20 1.90
N PHE A 79 -3.30 8.52 1.51
CA PHE A 79 -2.50 7.66 2.40
C PHE A 79 -1.01 7.92 2.16
N THR A 80 -0.38 8.72 3.02
CA THR A 80 1.06 8.99 2.92
C THR A 80 1.85 7.93 3.69
N ASP A 81 2.88 7.37 3.04
CA ASP A 81 3.82 6.40 3.61
C ASP A 81 3.12 5.22 4.34
N HIS A 82 2.02 4.72 3.77
CA HIS A 82 1.23 3.64 4.37
C HIS A 82 1.99 2.31 4.36
N GLU A 83 2.91 2.10 3.43
CA GLU A 83 3.77 0.94 3.31
C GLU A 83 4.74 0.85 4.49
N GLU A 84 5.35 1.98 4.86
CA GLU A 84 6.19 2.07 6.07
C GLU A 84 5.33 1.89 7.34
N ARG A 85 4.11 2.45 7.38
CA ARG A 85 3.20 2.21 8.50
C ARG A 85 2.83 0.73 8.63
N SER A 86 2.51 0.06 7.52
CA SER A 86 2.21 -1.38 7.49
C SER A 86 3.40 -2.17 8.03
N TYR A 87 4.61 -1.90 7.54
CA TYR A 87 5.85 -2.51 8.05
C TYR A 87 6.02 -2.31 9.56
N GLN A 88 5.87 -1.08 10.06
CA GLN A 88 6.02 -0.79 11.50
C GLN A 88 5.02 -1.53 12.38
N ILE A 89 3.82 -1.86 11.87
CA ILE A 89 2.82 -2.66 12.57
C ILE A 89 3.28 -4.13 12.69
N ILE A 90 3.85 -4.69 11.61
CA ILE A 90 4.15 -6.13 11.52
C ILE A 90 5.62 -6.48 11.83
N LYS A 91 6.54 -5.51 11.91
CA LYS A 91 8.00 -5.75 11.97
C LYS A 91 8.44 -6.68 13.10
N ASN A 92 7.73 -6.62 14.23
CA ASN A 92 8.04 -7.39 15.44
C ASN A 92 7.16 -8.64 15.60
N TRP A 93 6.33 -8.99 14.60
CA TRP A 93 5.50 -10.19 14.66
C TRP A 93 6.38 -11.41 14.32
N PRO A 94 6.60 -12.35 15.26
CA PRO A 94 7.55 -13.44 15.06
C PRO A 94 7.08 -14.48 14.02
N PHE A 95 5.79 -14.49 13.71
CA PHE A 95 5.16 -15.39 12.75
C PHE A 95 5.09 -14.81 11.32
N VAL A 96 5.55 -13.58 11.10
CA VAL A 96 5.64 -12.96 9.77
C VAL A 96 7.09 -13.03 9.31
N SER A 97 7.33 -13.66 8.15
CA SER A 97 8.69 -13.78 7.59
C SER A 97 9.27 -12.43 7.16
N GLU A 98 10.59 -12.30 7.16
CA GLU A 98 11.28 -11.11 6.62
C GLU A 98 10.92 -10.87 5.16
N TYR A 99 10.84 -11.92 4.35
CA TYR A 99 10.31 -11.85 2.98
C TYR A 99 8.95 -11.13 2.91
N THR A 100 7.99 -11.52 3.75
CA THR A 100 6.67 -10.87 3.78
C THR A 100 6.79 -9.40 4.18
N LYS A 101 7.64 -9.08 5.16
CA LYS A 101 7.88 -7.70 5.62
C LYS A 101 8.47 -6.84 4.51
N ASP A 102 9.38 -7.39 3.70
CA ASP A 102 9.96 -6.69 2.55
C ASP A 102 8.93 -6.44 1.46
N ILE A 103 8.11 -7.43 1.09
CA ILE A 103 7.01 -7.22 0.13
C ILE A 103 6.06 -6.14 0.66
N VAL A 104 5.62 -6.22 1.93
CA VAL A 104 4.73 -5.22 2.54
C VAL A 104 5.35 -3.82 2.50
N ARG A 105 6.62 -3.68 2.89
CA ARG A 105 7.30 -2.38 3.00
C ARG A 105 7.60 -1.74 1.65
N TYR A 106 7.93 -2.56 0.65
CA TYR A 106 8.47 -2.08 -0.62
C TYR A 106 7.56 -2.29 -1.82
N HIS A 107 6.37 -2.89 -1.69
CA HIS A 107 5.51 -3.18 -2.85
C HIS A 107 5.26 -1.95 -3.75
N TYR A 108 5.11 -0.76 -3.19
CA TYR A 108 4.89 0.46 -3.96
C TYR A 108 6.18 1.21 -4.40
N LEU A 109 7.37 0.71 -4.03
CA LEU A 109 8.66 1.36 -4.26
C LEU A 109 8.90 1.66 -5.75
N ILE A 110 8.58 0.71 -6.64
CA ILE A 110 8.72 0.85 -8.10
C ILE A 110 7.96 2.09 -8.61
N ARG A 111 6.75 2.34 -8.08
CA ARG A 111 5.93 3.50 -8.46
C ARG A 111 6.45 4.79 -7.82
N ASP A 112 6.88 4.72 -6.57
CA ASP A 112 7.43 5.87 -5.85
C ASP A 112 8.71 6.39 -6.52
N ILE A 113 9.59 5.51 -6.98
CA ILE A 113 10.78 5.88 -7.78
C ILE A 113 10.37 6.58 -9.07
N LYS A 114 9.45 5.99 -9.84
CA LYS A 114 8.97 6.58 -11.11
C LYS A 114 8.35 7.97 -10.91
N LYS A 115 7.57 8.15 -9.85
CA LYS A 115 6.90 9.41 -9.52
C LYS A 115 7.89 10.46 -9.02
N SER A 116 8.71 10.10 -8.03
CA SER A 116 9.68 11.00 -7.42
C SER A 116 10.76 11.47 -8.41
N LYS A 117 11.12 10.67 -9.42
CA LYS A 117 12.03 11.12 -10.50
C LYS A 117 11.54 12.39 -11.20
N LYS A 118 10.23 12.61 -11.27
CA LYS A 118 9.61 13.79 -11.91
C LYS A 118 9.35 14.91 -10.92
N GLU A 119 8.95 14.58 -9.70
CA GLU A 119 8.41 15.55 -8.74
C GLU A 119 9.41 15.95 -7.63
N ASN A 120 10.35 15.07 -7.28
CA ASN A 120 11.24 15.26 -6.13
C ASN A 120 12.52 14.41 -6.25
N LEU A 121 13.57 14.99 -6.82
CA LEU A 121 14.86 14.32 -7.05
C LEU A 121 15.54 13.83 -5.76
N LYS A 122 15.30 14.50 -4.62
CA LYS A 122 15.83 14.06 -3.33
C LYS A 122 15.15 12.77 -2.87
N ARG A 123 13.82 12.67 -2.98
CA ARG A 123 13.09 11.43 -2.68
C ARG A 123 13.48 10.33 -3.66
N TYR A 124 13.67 10.66 -4.94
CA TYR A 124 14.15 9.70 -5.94
C TYR A 124 15.49 9.08 -5.53
N ALA A 125 16.50 9.90 -5.20
CA ALA A 125 17.81 9.39 -4.79
C ALA A 125 17.72 8.45 -3.58
N GLN A 126 16.92 8.81 -2.56
CA GLN A 126 16.70 7.98 -1.38
C GLN A 126 16.03 6.64 -1.70
N LYS A 127 15.04 6.64 -2.61
CA LYS A 127 14.31 5.42 -3.00
C LYS A 127 15.14 4.56 -3.95
N GLN A 128 15.97 5.17 -4.78
CA GLN A 128 16.91 4.47 -5.66
C GLN A 128 17.96 3.72 -4.84
N GLU A 129 18.51 4.33 -3.79
CA GLU A 129 19.46 3.66 -2.89
C GLU A 129 18.85 2.41 -2.25
N ILE A 130 17.60 2.50 -1.77
CA ILE A 130 16.87 1.33 -1.25
C ILE A 130 16.67 0.27 -2.34
N TRP A 131 16.30 0.68 -3.56
CA TRP A 131 16.09 -0.26 -4.66
C TRP A 131 17.38 -0.99 -5.04
N ASP A 132 18.50 -0.28 -5.06
CA ASP A 132 19.78 -0.84 -5.48
C ASP A 132 20.31 -1.88 -4.48
N THR A 133 19.89 -1.85 -3.20
CA THR A 133 20.24 -2.86 -2.20
C THR A 133 19.36 -4.12 -2.23
N LEU A 134 18.22 -4.09 -2.92
CA LEU A 134 17.34 -5.26 -3.02
C LEU A 134 17.91 -6.31 -3.98
N GLU A 135 17.78 -7.58 -3.59
CA GLU A 135 18.08 -8.71 -4.47
C GLU A 135 17.14 -8.73 -5.69
N GLU A 136 17.63 -9.27 -6.80
CA GLU A 136 16.87 -9.31 -8.06
C GLU A 136 15.57 -10.14 -7.94
N GLU A 137 15.59 -11.20 -7.13
CA GLU A 137 14.39 -12.00 -6.83
C GLU A 137 13.31 -11.15 -6.15
N ILE A 138 13.68 -10.35 -5.13
CA ILE A 138 12.74 -9.44 -4.47
C ILE A 138 12.22 -8.39 -5.46
N LYS A 139 13.08 -7.81 -6.31
CA LYS A 139 12.65 -6.83 -7.32
C LYS A 139 11.58 -7.40 -8.26
N ASN A 140 11.78 -8.63 -8.73
CA ASN A 140 10.82 -9.34 -9.58
C ASN A 140 9.52 -9.62 -8.83
N ASP A 141 9.61 -10.02 -7.56
CA ASP A 141 8.46 -10.29 -6.72
C ASP A 141 7.65 -9.03 -6.39
N LEU A 142 8.30 -7.90 -6.15
CA LEU A 142 7.64 -6.60 -5.99
C LEU A 142 6.89 -6.23 -7.27
N ALA A 143 7.50 -6.43 -8.44
CA ALA A 143 6.84 -6.16 -9.73
C ALA A 143 5.61 -7.05 -9.93
N GLN A 144 5.72 -8.36 -9.63
CA GLN A 144 4.61 -9.30 -9.74
C GLN A 144 3.49 -8.99 -8.74
N PHE A 145 3.84 -8.72 -7.47
CA PHE A 145 2.85 -8.38 -6.44
C PHE A 145 2.08 -7.10 -6.80
N LEU A 146 2.74 -6.13 -7.46
CA LEU A 146 2.11 -4.90 -7.93
C LEU A 146 1.00 -5.14 -8.98
N VAL A 147 1.11 -6.21 -9.77
CA VAL A 147 0.06 -6.65 -10.68
C VAL A 147 -1.18 -7.08 -9.89
N TYR A 148 -0.99 -7.87 -8.82
CA TYR A 148 -2.10 -8.29 -7.96
C TYR A 148 -2.73 -7.13 -7.19
N ASP A 149 -1.91 -6.20 -6.70
CA ASP A 149 -2.36 -4.91 -6.14
C ASP A 149 -3.31 -4.19 -7.11
N ASP A 150 -2.90 -4.03 -8.37
CA ASP A 150 -3.73 -3.40 -9.40
C ASP A 150 -5.04 -4.14 -9.68
N MET A 151 -4.99 -5.46 -9.81
CA MET A 151 -6.20 -6.27 -10.00
C MET A 151 -7.16 -6.13 -8.81
N GLY A 152 -6.61 -5.93 -7.61
CA GLY A 152 -7.33 -5.68 -6.37
C GLY A 152 -8.14 -4.38 -6.38
N LYS A 153 -7.78 -3.39 -7.20
CA LYS A 153 -8.41 -2.06 -7.21
C LYS A 153 -9.85 -2.06 -7.74
N GLY A 154 -10.19 -2.98 -8.63
CA GLY A 154 -11.49 -3.00 -9.31
C GLY A 154 -11.61 -1.87 -10.34
N LYS A 155 -12.84 -1.41 -10.60
CA LYS A 155 -13.08 -0.31 -11.56
C LYS A 155 -12.70 1.04 -10.96
N LYS A 156 -11.92 1.83 -11.70
CA LYS A 156 -11.67 3.25 -11.38
C LYS A 156 -13.01 3.96 -11.22
N ARG A 157 -13.15 4.79 -10.18
CA ARG A 157 -14.44 5.41 -9.82
C ARG A 157 -14.82 6.58 -10.71
N ARG A 158 -13.83 7.30 -11.25
CA ARG A 158 -13.99 8.47 -12.13
C ARG A 158 -12.70 8.74 -12.90
N GLU A 159 -12.79 9.48 -13.99
CA GLU A 159 -11.64 9.86 -14.83
C GLU A 159 -10.74 10.92 -14.17
#